data_AF-A0A314YAK5-F1
#
_entry.id   AF-A0A314YAK5-F1
#
_cell.length_a   1.000
_cell.length_b   1.000
_cell.length_c   1.000
_cell.angle_alpha   90.00
_cell.angle_beta   90.00
_cell.angle_gamma   90.00
#
_symmetry.space_group_name_H-M   'P 1'
#
loop_
_entity.id
_entity.type
_entity.pdbx_description
1 polymer ?
#
loop_
_entity_poly.entity_id
_entity_poly.type
_entity_poly.pdbx_seq_one_letter_code
_entity_poly.pdbx_strand_id
1 'polypeptide(L)'
;MHDIVRDVAISIASKDPHRFMVRSFDTEGGDGGWSGLQKATNQEHYSAISLIDFKLDEDNTDGLECQKLELLQLKNFSSSDIPTTLKEDCKLGDISHVIGVLENLEILSFARSDISKLPKEIRDLQQLRILDATDCEGLEEIPHGVLSNLRRLEELYMAKSFLNWGPTIGSKDETSMTSLDEMLPNDEFPLKNEHIDFILMLYGDVTEYMDIGTVRYLLKQSESLSLQFTHNLKSLMLLKQSDDQGGFQRLKVLSIMYDKDIEYLMNGTDWTRQHPDKRSFMNLRSIAICYCCELKYVFSLSVAQNLVQLQSLTVESCHKVEEIISNERMEDDNASHMIKLSRLTILKLTDMPELLGFYTSNQHDSAYEN
;
A
#
# COMPACT_ATOMS: atom_id res chain seq x y z
N MET A 1 12.56 3.38 -31.09
CA MET A 1 12.95 2.17 -30.33
C MET A 1 11.74 1.54 -29.64
N HIS A 2 10.80 2.35 -29.10
CA HIS A 2 9.52 1.88 -28.55
C HIS A 2 8.68 1.05 -29.54
N ASP A 3 8.61 1.45 -30.81
CA ASP A 3 7.74 0.77 -31.80
C ASP A 3 8.20 -0.65 -32.12
N ILE A 4 9.51 -0.85 -32.27
CA ILE A 4 10.08 -2.18 -32.56
C ILE A 4 9.89 -3.11 -31.37
N VAL A 5 10.05 -2.61 -30.14
CA VAL A 5 9.82 -3.41 -28.91
C VAL A 5 8.34 -3.77 -28.78
N ARG A 6 7.44 -2.82 -29.06
CA ARG A 6 5.99 -3.00 -29.10
C ARG A 6 5.59 -4.08 -30.13
N ASP A 7 6.08 -3.98 -31.36
CA ASP A 7 5.73 -4.91 -32.44
C ASP A 7 6.25 -6.32 -32.17
N VAL A 8 7.46 -6.43 -31.61
CA VAL A 8 8.04 -7.72 -31.21
C VAL A 8 7.26 -8.33 -30.03
N ALA A 9 6.87 -7.54 -29.03
CA ALA A 9 6.04 -8.01 -27.92
C ALA A 9 4.68 -8.51 -28.40
N ILE A 10 4.02 -7.78 -29.31
CA ILE A 10 2.74 -8.18 -29.94
C ILE A 10 2.92 -9.47 -30.76
N SER A 11 4.01 -9.59 -31.52
CA SER A 11 4.29 -10.81 -32.30
C SER A 11 4.56 -12.04 -31.43
N ILE A 12 5.10 -11.86 -30.23
CA ILE A 12 5.32 -12.95 -29.27
C ILE A 12 3.99 -13.32 -28.60
N ALA A 13 3.25 -12.33 -28.11
CA ALA A 13 1.96 -12.49 -27.45
C ALA A 13 0.87 -13.16 -28.32
N SER A 14 0.85 -12.87 -29.62
CA SER A 14 -0.15 -13.41 -30.57
C SER A 14 0.02 -14.91 -30.88
N LYS A 15 1.15 -15.52 -30.50
CA LYS A 15 1.45 -16.95 -30.72
C LYS A 15 1.07 -17.84 -29.53
N ASP A 16 0.69 -17.24 -28.40
CA ASP A 16 0.36 -17.95 -27.17
C ASP A 16 -1.13 -18.37 -27.14
N PRO A 17 -1.49 -19.56 -26.59
CA PRO A 17 -2.88 -19.91 -26.30
C PRO A 17 -3.61 -18.89 -25.40
N HIS A 18 -2.88 -18.12 -24.59
CA HIS A 18 -3.34 -16.95 -23.85
C HIS A 18 -3.08 -15.70 -24.69
N ARG A 19 -4.07 -15.21 -25.43
CA ARG A 19 -3.88 -14.00 -26.25
C ARG A 19 -3.78 -12.77 -25.36
N PHE A 20 -2.69 -12.02 -25.52
CA PHE A 20 -2.47 -10.72 -24.87
C PHE A 20 -2.64 -9.59 -25.89
N MET A 21 -3.29 -8.51 -25.48
CA MET A 21 -3.37 -7.28 -26.26
C MET A 21 -2.71 -6.14 -25.50
N VAL A 22 -1.81 -5.43 -26.18
CA VAL A 22 -1.25 -4.16 -25.70
C VAL A 22 -1.55 -3.11 -26.76
N ARG A 23 -2.27 -2.06 -26.39
CA ARG A 23 -2.54 -0.91 -27.28
C ARG A 23 -2.15 0.38 -26.60
N SER A 24 -1.46 1.23 -27.34
CA SER A 24 -1.16 2.61 -26.99
C SER A 24 -1.78 3.49 -28.06
N PHE A 25 -2.53 4.51 -27.67
CA PHE A 25 -3.17 5.41 -28.63
C PHE A 25 -2.30 6.65 -28.82
N ASP A 26 -1.68 6.73 -29.99
CA ASP A 26 -0.96 7.92 -30.42
C ASP A 26 -2.02 8.94 -30.91
N THR A 27 -1.94 10.20 -30.48
CA THR A 27 -2.96 11.25 -30.76
C THR A 27 -3.06 11.68 -32.23
N GLU A 28 -2.35 11.03 -33.14
CA GLU A 28 -2.38 11.35 -34.56
C GLU A 28 -3.28 10.40 -35.35
N GLY A 29 -4.56 10.76 -35.45
CA GLY A 29 -5.37 10.53 -36.65
C GLY A 29 -5.62 9.07 -37.05
N GLY A 30 -6.32 8.32 -36.22
CA GLY A 30 -6.91 7.04 -36.62
C GLY A 30 -8.15 6.71 -35.79
N ASP A 31 -9.10 6.03 -36.42
CA ASP A 31 -10.35 5.44 -35.90
C ASP A 31 -10.12 4.36 -34.82
N GLY A 32 -9.15 4.61 -33.93
CA GLY A 32 -8.49 3.63 -33.08
C GLY A 32 -9.02 3.58 -31.66
N GLY A 33 -9.95 4.44 -31.24
CA GLY A 33 -10.44 4.52 -29.85
C GLY A 33 -11.11 3.24 -29.31
N TRP A 34 -11.81 3.35 -28.18
CA TRP A 34 -12.51 2.24 -27.49
C TRP A 34 -13.40 1.40 -28.43
N SER A 35 -14.00 2.00 -29.46
CA SER A 35 -14.80 1.32 -30.49
C SER A 35 -14.00 0.31 -31.33
N GLY A 36 -12.71 0.59 -31.60
CA GLY A 36 -11.79 -0.32 -32.27
C GLY A 36 -11.30 -1.46 -31.37
N LEU A 37 -11.41 -1.28 -30.04
CA LEU A 37 -11.14 -2.32 -29.05
C LEU A 37 -12.25 -3.37 -29.05
N GLN A 38 -13.52 -2.92 -28.95
CA GLN A 38 -14.70 -3.78 -28.97
C GLN A 38 -14.72 -4.73 -30.18
N LYS A 39 -14.45 -4.22 -31.38
CA LYS A 39 -14.40 -5.05 -32.60
C LYS A 39 -13.33 -6.14 -32.52
N ALA A 40 -12.19 -5.86 -31.92
CA ALA A 40 -11.10 -6.82 -31.77
C ALA A 40 -11.40 -7.85 -30.67
N THR A 41 -11.96 -7.41 -29.54
CA THR A 41 -12.33 -8.29 -28.43
C THR A 41 -13.50 -9.20 -28.73
N ASN A 42 -14.44 -8.77 -29.59
CA ASN A 42 -15.58 -9.60 -29.98
C ASN A 42 -15.20 -10.69 -30.99
N GLN A 43 -14.07 -10.53 -31.69
CA GLN A 43 -13.57 -11.52 -32.66
C GLN A 43 -12.55 -12.49 -32.05
N GLU A 44 -11.93 -12.13 -30.93
CA GLU A 44 -10.81 -12.85 -30.35
C GLU A 44 -10.90 -12.94 -28.82
N HIS A 45 -10.65 -14.12 -28.26
CA HIS A 45 -10.65 -14.31 -26.80
C HIS A 45 -9.28 -13.93 -26.21
N TYR A 46 -9.19 -12.75 -25.59
CA TYR A 46 -8.02 -12.30 -24.84
C TYR A 46 -8.11 -12.69 -23.37
N SER A 47 -7.00 -13.17 -22.80
CA SER A 47 -6.85 -13.41 -21.36
C SER A 47 -6.23 -12.21 -20.64
N ALA A 48 -5.61 -11.28 -21.38
CA ALA A 48 -5.00 -10.10 -20.80
C ALA A 48 -5.02 -8.91 -21.77
N ILE A 49 -5.40 -7.75 -21.26
CA ILE A 49 -5.50 -6.49 -22.01
C ILE A 49 -4.78 -5.40 -21.23
N SER A 50 -3.86 -4.69 -21.90
CA SER A 50 -3.19 -3.50 -21.40
C SER A 50 -3.42 -2.35 -22.37
N LEU A 51 -4.11 -1.32 -21.92
CA LEU A 51 -4.40 -0.10 -22.66
C LEU A 51 -3.63 1.05 -22.04
N ILE A 52 -2.94 1.78 -22.89
CA ILE A 52 -2.06 2.87 -22.51
C ILE A 52 -2.50 4.14 -23.24
N ASP A 53 -2.61 5.24 -22.49
CA ASP A 53 -2.96 6.58 -23.00
C ASP A 53 -4.24 6.55 -23.85
N PHE A 54 -5.31 6.02 -23.28
CA PHE A 54 -6.57 5.83 -23.98
C PHE A 54 -7.68 6.74 -23.44
N LYS A 55 -8.68 6.95 -24.28
CA LYS A 55 -9.89 7.71 -23.98
C LYS A 55 -11.09 6.78 -24.07
N LEU A 56 -11.89 6.72 -23.00
CA LEU A 56 -13.22 6.13 -23.11
C LEU A 56 -14.15 7.10 -23.81
N ASP A 57 -14.92 6.58 -24.76
CA ASP A 57 -15.95 7.35 -25.44
C ASP A 57 -17.18 7.37 -24.53
N GLU A 58 -17.49 8.52 -23.93
CA GLU A 58 -18.61 8.65 -22.97
C GLU A 58 -19.96 8.22 -23.57
N ASP A 59 -20.08 8.26 -24.90
CA ASP A 59 -21.28 7.90 -25.66
C ASP A 59 -21.38 6.40 -26.02
N ASN A 60 -20.34 5.60 -25.78
CA ASN A 60 -20.32 4.17 -26.13
C ASN A 60 -20.20 3.29 -24.87
N THR A 61 -21.35 2.92 -24.32
CA THR A 61 -21.51 2.16 -23.07
C THR A 61 -21.40 0.64 -23.24
N ASP A 62 -21.07 0.14 -24.44
CA ASP A 62 -20.94 -1.29 -24.66
C ASP A 62 -19.68 -1.82 -23.95
N GLY A 63 -19.89 -2.75 -23.01
CA GLY A 63 -18.84 -3.35 -22.18
C GLY A 63 -17.86 -4.22 -22.98
N LEU A 64 -16.76 -4.62 -22.34
CA LEU A 64 -15.84 -5.60 -22.91
C LEU A 64 -16.47 -7.00 -22.86
N GLU A 65 -16.73 -7.63 -24.02
CA GLU A 65 -17.26 -9.01 -24.09
C GLU A 65 -16.18 -10.09 -23.85
N CYS A 66 -15.13 -9.78 -23.08
CA CYS A 66 -14.02 -10.70 -22.78
C CYS A 66 -14.25 -11.49 -21.49
N GLN A 67 -15.17 -12.45 -21.50
CA GLN A 67 -15.48 -13.26 -20.30
C GLN A 67 -14.29 -14.07 -19.76
N LYS A 68 -13.23 -14.31 -20.55
CA LYS A 68 -12.01 -15.02 -20.12
C LYS A 68 -10.89 -14.09 -19.67
N LEU A 69 -11.17 -12.79 -19.53
CA LEU A 69 -10.14 -11.83 -19.17
C LEU A 69 -9.71 -12.01 -17.72
N GLU A 70 -8.43 -12.29 -17.51
CA GLU A 70 -7.80 -12.45 -16.21
C GLU A 70 -7.03 -11.18 -15.80
N LEU A 71 -6.53 -10.41 -16.78
CA LEU A 71 -5.81 -9.16 -16.54
C LEU A 71 -6.38 -8.00 -17.36
N LEU A 72 -6.67 -6.90 -16.68
CA LEU A 72 -7.03 -5.62 -17.29
C LEU A 72 -6.16 -4.51 -16.70
N GLN A 73 -5.37 -3.88 -17.56
CA GLN A 73 -4.57 -2.72 -17.21
C GLN A 73 -5.00 -1.52 -18.05
N LEU A 74 -5.37 -0.44 -17.39
CA LEU A 74 -5.90 0.79 -17.94
C LEU A 74 -5.01 1.95 -17.47
N LYS A 75 -3.93 2.25 -18.18
CA LYS A 75 -2.91 3.19 -17.71
C LYS A 75 -2.90 4.46 -18.55
N ASN A 76 -3.28 5.58 -17.96
CA ASN A 76 -3.08 6.88 -18.57
C ASN A 76 -1.88 7.55 -17.90
N PHE A 77 -0.90 8.06 -18.65
CA PHE A 77 0.23 8.76 -18.03
C PHE A 77 -0.16 10.21 -17.70
N SER A 78 -0.76 10.46 -16.54
CA SER A 78 -1.06 11.83 -16.06
C SER A 78 0.19 12.65 -15.67
N SER A 79 1.39 12.07 -15.76
CA SER A 79 2.62 12.65 -15.18
C SER A 79 2.97 14.03 -15.73
N SER A 80 3.71 14.80 -14.92
CA SER A 80 4.29 16.11 -15.24
C SER A 80 5.17 16.16 -16.50
N ASP A 81 5.52 15.01 -17.07
CA ASP A 81 6.44 14.92 -18.23
C ASP A 81 5.71 14.98 -19.59
N ILE A 82 4.37 15.03 -19.59
CA ILE A 82 3.58 15.11 -20.83
C ILE A 82 3.07 16.55 -21.04
N PRO A 83 3.21 17.12 -22.26
CA PRO A 83 2.62 18.42 -22.61
C PRO A 83 1.15 18.53 -22.19
N THR A 84 0.76 19.67 -21.62
CA THR A 84 -0.60 19.94 -21.12
C THR A 84 -1.70 19.69 -22.15
N THR A 85 -1.39 19.76 -23.44
CA THR A 85 -2.30 19.47 -24.56
C THR A 85 -2.69 18.00 -24.68
N LEU A 86 -1.88 17.06 -24.18
CA LEU A 86 -2.21 15.62 -24.17
C LEU A 86 -2.96 15.19 -22.89
N LYS A 87 -2.85 15.98 -21.82
CA LYS A 87 -3.53 15.72 -20.54
C LYS A 87 -5.05 15.86 -20.62
N GLU A 88 -5.55 16.76 -21.47
CA GLU A 88 -6.99 16.97 -21.62
C GLU A 88 -7.69 15.82 -22.35
N ASP A 89 -6.95 14.99 -23.09
CA ASP A 89 -7.50 13.93 -23.94
C ASP A 89 -7.46 12.51 -23.36
N CYS A 90 -6.74 12.28 -22.25
CA CYS A 90 -6.59 10.94 -21.66
C CYS A 90 -7.40 10.78 -20.36
N LYS A 91 -8.72 10.90 -20.46
CA LYS A 91 -9.63 10.64 -19.34
C LYS A 91 -10.12 9.19 -19.36
N LEU A 92 -9.99 8.52 -18.22
CA LEU A 92 -10.53 7.17 -18.03
C LEU A 92 -12.05 7.22 -17.91
N GLY A 93 -12.63 8.24 -17.26
CA GLY A 93 -14.08 8.34 -17.10
C GLY A 93 -14.69 7.22 -16.24
N ASP A 94 -15.99 6.98 -16.38
CA ASP A 94 -16.70 5.94 -15.63
C ASP A 94 -16.51 4.56 -16.27
N ILE A 95 -15.76 3.69 -15.60
CA ILE A 95 -15.47 2.31 -16.01
C ILE A 95 -16.43 1.28 -15.41
N SER A 96 -17.49 1.69 -14.71
CA SER A 96 -18.45 0.81 -14.04
C SER A 96 -19.03 -0.25 -14.99
N HIS A 97 -19.41 0.17 -16.19
CA HIS A 97 -19.97 -0.71 -17.24
C HIS A 97 -18.97 -1.73 -17.79
N VAL A 98 -17.67 -1.39 -17.76
CA VAL A 98 -16.60 -2.25 -18.27
C VAL A 98 -16.25 -3.31 -17.23
N ILE A 99 -16.10 -2.91 -15.97
CA ILE A 99 -15.63 -3.80 -14.91
C ILE A 99 -16.69 -4.80 -14.47
N GLY A 100 -17.96 -4.37 -14.39
CA GLY A 100 -19.03 -5.21 -13.83
C GLY A 100 -19.32 -6.50 -14.59
N VAL A 101 -18.81 -6.67 -15.82
CA VAL A 101 -19.00 -7.87 -16.65
C VAL A 101 -17.80 -8.85 -16.63
N LEU A 102 -16.69 -8.47 -15.99
CA LEU A 102 -15.42 -9.20 -16.03
C LEU A 102 -15.24 -10.14 -14.82
N GLU A 103 -16.14 -11.11 -14.65
CA GLU A 103 -16.19 -11.96 -13.44
C GLU A 103 -14.94 -12.80 -13.17
N ASN A 104 -14.11 -13.07 -14.20
CA ASN A 104 -12.88 -13.88 -14.09
C ASN A 104 -11.61 -13.05 -13.86
N LEU A 105 -11.74 -11.74 -13.65
CA LEU A 105 -10.60 -10.85 -13.52
C LEU A 105 -9.81 -11.13 -12.24
N GLU A 106 -8.52 -11.45 -12.39
CA GLU A 106 -7.57 -11.65 -11.29
C GLU A 106 -6.74 -10.39 -11.02
N ILE A 107 -6.44 -9.61 -12.06
CA ILE A 107 -5.58 -8.42 -11.98
C ILE A 107 -6.31 -7.23 -12.62
N LEU A 108 -6.54 -6.19 -11.83
CA LEU A 108 -7.08 -4.92 -12.29
C LEU A 108 -6.12 -3.80 -11.92
N SER A 109 -5.63 -3.08 -12.91
CA SER A 109 -4.83 -1.87 -12.70
C SER A 109 -5.47 -0.73 -13.48
N PHE A 110 -5.71 0.40 -12.81
CA PHE A 110 -5.99 1.68 -13.45
C PHE A 110 -5.00 2.75 -12.99
N ALA A 111 -3.78 2.33 -12.64
CA ALA A 111 -2.75 3.21 -12.14
C ALA A 111 -2.50 4.42 -13.06
N ARG A 112 -2.25 5.59 -12.44
CA ARG A 112 -2.05 6.90 -13.08
C ARG A 112 -3.28 7.48 -13.77
N SER A 113 -4.46 6.89 -13.58
CA SER A 113 -5.70 7.39 -14.17
C SER A 113 -6.32 8.52 -13.34
N ASP A 114 -7.21 9.28 -13.98
CA ASP A 114 -7.94 10.42 -13.40
C ASP A 114 -9.23 10.01 -12.67
N ILE A 115 -9.31 8.76 -12.19
CA ILE A 115 -10.51 8.23 -11.54
C ILE A 115 -10.74 8.94 -10.19
N SER A 116 -11.96 9.43 -9.97
CA SER A 116 -12.31 10.12 -8.72
C SER A 116 -12.91 9.19 -7.66
N LYS A 117 -13.55 8.09 -8.07
CA LYS A 117 -14.15 7.09 -7.17
C LYS A 117 -13.94 5.70 -7.71
N LEU A 118 -13.65 4.73 -6.84
CA LEU A 118 -13.62 3.34 -7.29
C LEU A 118 -15.03 2.88 -7.71
N PRO A 119 -15.18 2.21 -8.86
CA PRO A 119 -16.46 1.64 -9.28
C PRO A 119 -16.95 0.62 -8.27
N LYS A 120 -18.23 0.72 -7.88
CA LYS A 120 -18.83 -0.20 -6.91
C LYS A 120 -18.85 -1.64 -7.41
N GLU A 121 -18.87 -1.84 -8.73
CA GLU A 121 -18.87 -3.11 -9.44
C GLU A 121 -17.60 -3.93 -9.18
N ILE A 122 -16.49 -3.29 -8.77
CA ILE A 122 -15.28 -4.01 -8.32
C ILE A 122 -15.63 -5.00 -7.20
N ARG A 123 -16.62 -4.72 -6.36
CA ARG A 123 -17.08 -5.62 -5.28
C ARG A 123 -17.51 -7.00 -5.78
N ASP A 124 -17.93 -7.09 -7.04
CA ASP A 124 -18.47 -8.31 -7.64
C ASP A 124 -17.35 -9.18 -8.27
N LEU A 125 -16.10 -8.68 -8.33
CA LEU A 125 -14.93 -9.37 -8.86
C LEU A 125 -14.36 -10.39 -7.85
N GLN A 126 -15.04 -11.53 -7.69
CA GLN A 126 -14.69 -12.54 -6.68
C GLN A 126 -13.35 -13.25 -6.94
N GLN A 127 -12.79 -13.11 -8.14
CA GLN A 127 -11.48 -13.65 -8.52
C GLN A 127 -10.33 -12.65 -8.34
N LEU A 128 -10.61 -11.39 -8.00
CA LEU A 128 -9.59 -10.35 -7.99
C LEU A 128 -8.55 -10.60 -6.90
N ARG A 129 -7.28 -10.66 -7.31
CA ARG A 129 -6.11 -10.88 -6.48
C ARG A 129 -5.26 -9.62 -6.37
N ILE A 130 -5.19 -8.84 -7.44
CA ILE A 130 -4.42 -7.60 -7.47
C ILE A 130 -5.31 -6.45 -7.91
N LEU A 131 -5.36 -5.41 -7.07
CA LEU A 131 -5.95 -4.13 -7.41
C LEU A 131 -4.89 -3.03 -7.33
N ASP A 132 -4.63 -2.38 -8.46
CA ASP A 132 -3.67 -1.30 -8.56
C ASP A 132 -4.32 0.02 -8.97
N ALA A 133 -4.45 0.88 -7.98
CA ALA A 133 -4.93 2.24 -8.08
C ALA A 133 -3.81 3.24 -7.78
N THR A 134 -2.54 2.90 -8.05
CA THR A 134 -1.38 3.77 -7.80
C THR A 134 -1.46 5.05 -8.64
N ASP A 135 -1.14 6.19 -8.05
CA ASP A 135 -0.95 7.50 -8.70
C ASP A 135 -2.26 8.04 -9.30
N CYS A 136 -3.38 7.65 -8.70
CA CYS A 136 -4.70 8.18 -9.02
C CYS A 136 -4.96 9.43 -8.15
N GLU A 137 -4.29 10.53 -8.48
CA GLU A 137 -4.29 11.76 -7.68
C GLU A 137 -5.70 12.34 -7.44
N GLY A 138 -6.63 12.08 -8.37
CA GLY A 138 -8.03 12.50 -8.30
C GLY A 138 -8.92 11.62 -7.43
N LEU A 139 -8.45 10.46 -6.96
CA LEU A 139 -9.26 9.53 -6.18
C LEU A 139 -9.62 10.19 -4.84
N GLU A 140 -10.89 10.19 -4.51
CA GLU A 140 -11.47 10.82 -3.31
C GLU A 140 -12.23 9.80 -2.43
N GLU A 141 -12.70 8.71 -3.02
CA GLU A 141 -13.56 7.74 -2.34
C GLU A 141 -13.34 6.31 -2.81
N ILE A 142 -13.26 5.38 -1.85
CA ILE A 142 -13.52 3.95 -2.08
C ILE A 142 -14.90 3.64 -1.50
N PRO A 143 -15.91 3.34 -2.34
CA PRO A 143 -17.25 3.07 -1.86
C PRO A 143 -17.28 1.90 -0.88
N HIS A 144 -18.16 2.01 0.12
CA HIS A 144 -18.38 0.95 1.10
C HIS A 144 -18.73 -0.37 0.41
N GLY A 145 -18.13 -1.47 0.86
CA GLY A 145 -18.37 -2.78 0.29
C GLY A 145 -17.41 -3.18 -0.84
N VAL A 146 -16.68 -2.24 -1.46
CA VAL A 146 -15.79 -2.57 -2.59
C VAL A 146 -14.68 -3.51 -2.15
N LEU A 147 -13.82 -3.06 -1.23
CA LEU A 147 -12.70 -3.88 -0.77
C LEU A 147 -13.15 -5.03 0.15
N SER A 148 -14.28 -4.90 0.83
CA SER A 148 -14.75 -5.91 1.79
C SER A 148 -15.37 -7.15 1.17
N ASN A 149 -15.84 -7.04 -0.07
CA ASN A 149 -16.37 -8.20 -0.80
C ASN A 149 -15.29 -8.93 -1.62
N LEU A 150 -14.07 -8.40 -1.71
CA LEU A 150 -12.96 -9.03 -2.43
C LEU A 150 -12.26 -10.10 -1.58
N ARG A 151 -12.82 -11.31 -1.57
CA ARG A 151 -12.36 -12.41 -0.71
C ARG A 151 -11.00 -13.00 -1.10
N ARG A 152 -10.55 -12.75 -2.33
CA ARG A 152 -9.29 -13.26 -2.90
C ARG A 152 -8.23 -12.17 -3.07
N LEU A 153 -8.47 -10.94 -2.61
CA LEU A 153 -7.50 -9.86 -2.79
C LEU A 153 -6.23 -10.16 -2.00
N GLU A 154 -5.11 -10.22 -2.71
CA GLU A 154 -3.77 -10.50 -2.20
C GLU A 154 -2.95 -9.21 -2.11
N GLU A 155 -3.08 -8.33 -3.10
CA GLU A 155 -2.27 -7.13 -3.22
C GLU A 155 -3.12 -5.91 -3.55
N LEU A 156 -2.92 -4.83 -2.78
CA LEU A 156 -3.56 -3.55 -2.99
C LEU A 156 -2.52 -2.43 -3.08
N TYR A 157 -2.43 -1.85 -4.27
CA TYR A 157 -1.53 -0.75 -4.57
C TYR A 157 -2.34 0.55 -4.66
N MET A 158 -2.07 1.52 -3.77
CA MET A 158 -2.77 2.82 -3.73
C MET A 158 -1.82 3.99 -3.44
N ALA A 159 -0.56 3.84 -3.84
CA ALA A 159 0.46 4.86 -3.70
C ALA A 159 0.03 6.18 -4.34
N LYS A 160 0.16 7.35 -3.69
CA LYS A 160 -0.22 8.68 -4.24
C LYS A 160 -1.68 8.86 -4.68
N SER A 161 -2.61 8.12 -4.09
CA SER A 161 -4.04 8.17 -4.47
C SER A 161 -4.95 8.74 -3.39
N PHE A 162 -4.36 9.34 -2.36
CA PHE A 162 -5.07 9.89 -1.19
C PHE A 162 -5.02 11.41 -1.09
N LEU A 163 -4.47 12.10 -2.10
CA LEU A 163 -4.24 13.55 -2.07
C LEU A 163 -5.53 14.36 -1.84
N ASN A 164 -6.68 13.84 -2.29
CA ASN A 164 -7.98 14.51 -2.16
C ASN A 164 -8.90 13.87 -1.11
N TRP A 165 -8.41 12.93 -0.29
CA TRP A 165 -9.23 12.27 0.72
C TRP A 165 -9.25 13.09 2.02
N GLY A 166 -10.02 14.18 2.01
CA GLY A 166 -10.18 15.06 3.16
C GLY A 166 -11.29 16.08 2.93
N PRO A 167 -11.66 16.87 3.94
CA PRO A 167 -12.61 17.96 3.74
C PRO A 167 -12.02 18.94 2.73
N THR A 168 -12.61 19.01 1.54
CA THR A 168 -12.28 20.01 0.54
C THR A 168 -12.36 21.36 1.23
N ILE A 169 -11.26 22.12 1.25
CA ILE A 169 -11.22 23.45 1.89
C ILE A 169 -12.29 24.32 1.20
N GLY A 170 -13.49 24.39 1.79
CA GLY A 170 -14.62 25.14 1.24
C GLY A 170 -15.98 24.42 1.20
N SER A 171 -16.07 23.08 1.30
CA SER A 171 -17.38 22.39 1.35
C SER A 171 -17.78 22.08 2.78
N LYS A 172 -18.78 22.81 3.29
CA LYS A 172 -19.48 22.52 4.56
C LYS A 172 -20.42 21.31 4.42
N ASP A 173 -19.94 20.22 3.85
CA ASP A 173 -20.67 18.97 3.78
C ASP A 173 -20.03 18.00 4.79
N GLU A 174 -20.51 18.10 6.03
CA GLU A 174 -20.26 17.16 7.12
C GLU A 174 -20.74 15.72 6.77
N THR A 175 -21.41 15.54 5.63
CA THR A 175 -21.97 14.27 5.14
C THR A 175 -20.92 13.26 4.68
N SER A 176 -19.70 13.68 4.34
CA SER A 176 -18.61 12.74 4.00
C SER A 176 -18.03 12.03 5.23
N MET A 177 -18.14 12.63 6.42
CA MET A 177 -17.69 12.02 7.68
C MET A 177 -18.73 11.07 8.28
N THR A 178 -20.02 11.31 8.04
CA THR A 178 -21.12 10.50 8.62
C THR A 178 -21.20 9.07 8.08
N SER A 179 -20.63 8.77 6.90
CA SER A 179 -20.69 7.41 6.33
C SER A 179 -19.60 6.45 6.84
N LEU A 180 -18.58 6.94 7.56
CA LEU A 180 -17.43 6.13 7.99
C LEU A 180 -17.53 5.67 9.46
N ASP A 181 -18.24 6.41 10.31
CA ASP A 181 -18.40 6.06 11.73
C ASP A 181 -19.65 5.20 12.03
N GLU A 182 -20.68 5.19 11.17
CA GLU A 182 -21.96 4.53 11.52
C GLU A 182 -22.09 3.03 11.19
N MET A 183 -21.14 2.40 10.51
CA MET A 183 -21.36 1.03 9.99
C MET A 183 -20.15 0.09 9.98
N LEU A 184 -19.39 0.00 11.07
CA LEU A 184 -18.66 -1.24 11.35
C LEU A 184 -19.54 -2.12 12.25
N PRO A 185 -20.44 -2.97 11.69
CA PRO A 185 -20.92 -4.09 12.47
C PRO A 185 -19.72 -4.95 12.87
N ASN A 186 -19.80 -5.51 14.07
CA ASN A 186 -18.90 -6.48 14.71
C ASN A 186 -18.66 -7.78 13.90
N ASP A 187 -18.92 -7.79 12.60
CA ASP A 187 -18.73 -8.95 11.75
C ASP A 187 -17.30 -8.94 11.21
N GLU A 188 -16.52 -9.85 11.77
CA GLU A 188 -15.18 -10.25 11.33
C GLU A 188 -15.07 -10.25 9.80
N PHE A 189 -14.21 -9.38 9.28
CA PHE A 189 -13.79 -9.42 7.89
C PHE A 189 -12.84 -10.60 7.70
N PRO A 190 -13.18 -11.63 6.92
CA PRO A 190 -12.23 -12.65 6.59
C PRO A 190 -11.61 -12.26 5.24
N LEU A 191 -10.63 -11.35 5.25
CA LEU A 191 -9.47 -11.54 4.37
C LEU A 191 -8.70 -12.76 4.92
N LYS A 192 -9.37 -13.92 4.96
CA LYS A 192 -8.79 -15.22 5.36
C LYS A 192 -8.40 -15.89 4.06
N ASN A 193 -7.26 -15.48 3.53
CA ASN A 193 -6.51 -16.39 2.70
C ASN A 193 -5.48 -17.03 3.62
N GLU A 194 -5.75 -18.24 4.13
CA GLU A 194 -4.85 -18.93 5.07
C GLU A 194 -3.45 -19.20 4.48
N HIS A 195 -3.28 -18.93 3.18
CA HIS A 195 -2.06 -19.22 2.43
C HIS A 195 -1.36 -17.99 1.83
N ILE A 196 -1.94 -16.78 1.85
CA ILE A 196 -1.34 -15.60 1.17
C ILE A 196 -1.47 -14.35 2.05
N ASP A 197 -0.33 -13.69 2.30
CA ASP A 197 -0.24 -12.47 3.11
C ASP A 197 -0.82 -11.28 2.32
N PHE A 198 -1.78 -10.53 2.90
CA PHE A 198 -2.32 -9.32 2.27
C PHE A 198 -1.27 -8.19 2.29
N ILE A 199 -0.86 -7.74 1.09
CA ILE A 199 0.16 -6.70 0.88
C ILE A 199 -0.49 -5.35 0.62
N LEU A 200 -0.16 -4.37 1.46
CA LEU A 200 -0.55 -2.96 1.30
C LEU A 200 0.69 -2.10 1.04
N MET A 201 0.66 -1.31 -0.04
CA MET A 201 1.75 -0.39 -0.36
C MET A 201 1.29 1.07 -0.42
N LEU A 202 1.93 1.93 0.39
CA LEU A 202 1.59 3.35 0.56
C LEU A 202 2.82 4.25 0.36
N TYR A 203 2.57 5.46 -0.15
CA TYR A 203 3.59 6.46 -0.51
C TYR A 203 3.07 7.86 -0.22
N GLY A 204 3.95 8.83 0.02
CA GLY A 204 3.59 10.25 0.16
C GLY A 204 3.33 10.70 1.60
N ASP A 205 2.43 11.67 1.79
CA ASP A 205 2.14 12.24 3.10
C ASP A 205 1.32 11.28 3.95
N VAL A 206 1.94 10.74 5.01
CA VAL A 206 1.25 9.81 5.90
C VAL A 206 0.09 10.47 6.64
N THR A 207 0.15 11.78 6.90
CA THR A 207 -0.92 12.47 7.62
C THR A 207 -2.20 12.63 6.81
N GLU A 208 -2.11 12.68 5.48
CA GLU A 208 -3.28 12.80 4.60
C GLU A 208 -4.20 11.58 4.70
N TYR A 209 -3.61 10.38 4.83
CA TYR A 209 -4.38 9.14 4.72
C TYR A 209 -4.59 8.37 6.02
N MET A 210 -3.83 8.65 7.09
CA MET A 210 -3.96 7.87 8.33
C MET A 210 -5.20 8.25 9.15
N ASP A 211 -5.74 9.45 8.93
CA ASP A 211 -6.99 9.88 9.55
C ASP A 211 -8.24 9.35 8.81
N ILE A 212 -8.05 8.67 7.68
CA ILE A 212 -9.13 8.05 6.91
C ILE A 212 -9.51 6.71 7.52
N GLY A 213 -10.79 6.54 7.89
CA GLY A 213 -11.32 5.30 8.46
C GLY A 213 -11.02 4.05 7.63
N THR A 214 -11.19 4.13 6.30
CA THR A 214 -10.89 3.04 5.36
C THR A 214 -9.42 2.66 5.35
N VAL A 215 -8.49 3.63 5.38
CA VAL A 215 -7.05 3.34 5.38
C VAL A 215 -6.63 2.74 6.71
N ARG A 216 -7.13 3.25 7.84
CA ARG A 216 -6.95 2.62 9.15
C ARG A 216 -7.43 1.17 9.17
N TYR A 217 -8.58 0.94 8.56
CA TYR A 217 -9.15 -0.39 8.43
C TYR A 217 -8.20 -1.32 7.63
N LEU A 218 -7.72 -0.88 6.46
CA LEU A 218 -6.79 -1.66 5.63
C LEU A 218 -5.47 -1.96 6.34
N LEU A 219 -4.93 -0.99 7.08
CA LEU A 219 -3.73 -1.17 7.89
C LEU A 219 -3.92 -2.25 8.95
N LYS A 220 -5.08 -2.31 9.61
CA LYS A 220 -5.40 -3.38 10.57
C LYS A 220 -5.48 -4.76 9.93
N GLN A 221 -5.87 -4.85 8.65
CA GLN A 221 -5.95 -6.12 7.93
C GLN A 221 -4.63 -6.57 7.30
N SER A 222 -3.70 -5.63 7.06
CA SER A 222 -2.42 -5.91 6.40
C SER A 222 -1.56 -6.93 7.15
N GLU A 223 -1.05 -7.89 6.38
CA GLU A 223 -0.05 -8.84 6.85
C GLU A 223 1.35 -8.45 6.37
N SER A 224 1.42 -7.72 5.25
CA SER A 224 2.62 -7.04 4.76
C SER A 224 2.30 -5.58 4.48
N LEU A 225 3.05 -4.67 5.11
CA LEU A 225 2.94 -3.23 4.91
C LEU A 225 4.25 -2.70 4.34
N SER A 226 4.17 -2.05 3.18
CA SER A 226 5.28 -1.32 2.57
C SER A 226 4.97 0.17 2.53
N LEU A 227 5.76 0.97 3.24
CA LEU A 227 5.77 2.43 3.15
C LEU A 227 6.97 2.85 2.32
N GLN A 228 6.77 3.61 1.25
CA GLN A 228 7.85 4.01 0.35
C GLN A 228 7.77 5.50 0.02
N PHE A 229 8.88 6.21 0.05
CA PHE A 229 8.94 7.65 -0.21
C PHE A 229 7.94 8.45 0.63
N THR A 230 7.76 8.06 1.89
CA THR A 230 6.81 8.68 2.81
C THR A 230 7.39 9.89 3.54
N HIS A 231 6.53 10.76 4.03
CA HIS A 231 6.89 11.89 4.90
C HIS A 231 5.79 12.14 5.93
N ASN A 232 6.10 12.95 6.95
CA ASN A 232 5.28 13.22 8.13
C ASN A 232 4.95 11.99 9.00
N LEU A 233 5.62 10.85 8.78
CA LEU A 233 5.54 9.68 9.67
C LEU A 233 6.58 9.81 10.78
N LYS A 234 6.23 10.40 11.93
CA LYS A 234 7.19 10.44 13.06
C LYS A 234 7.46 9.06 13.67
N SER A 235 6.41 8.25 13.76
CA SER A 235 6.43 6.89 14.30
C SER A 235 5.19 6.12 13.86
N LEU A 236 5.29 4.78 13.72
CA LEU A 236 4.13 3.93 13.48
C LEU A 236 3.14 3.91 14.65
N MET A 237 3.54 4.39 15.84
CA MET A 237 2.63 4.57 16.97
C MET A 237 1.64 5.74 16.80
N LEU A 238 1.81 6.61 15.80
CA LEU A 238 0.79 7.61 15.44
C LEU A 238 -0.52 6.98 14.92
N LEU A 239 -0.54 5.66 14.68
CA LEU A 239 -1.78 4.89 14.55
C LEU A 239 -2.53 4.67 15.86
N LYS A 240 -2.25 5.52 16.86
CA LYS A 240 -2.99 5.71 18.11
C LYS A 240 -4.47 5.92 17.77
N GLN A 241 -5.24 4.83 17.75
CA GLN A 241 -6.67 4.94 17.93
C GLN A 241 -6.96 5.09 19.43
N SER A 242 -7.78 6.08 19.69
CA SER A 242 -8.23 6.51 21.01
C SER A 242 -9.16 5.53 21.71
N ASP A 243 -9.76 4.51 21.07
CA ASP A 243 -10.71 3.65 21.80
C ASP A 243 -10.78 2.16 21.45
N ASP A 244 -10.26 1.68 20.30
CA ASP A 244 -10.53 0.28 19.91
C ASP A 244 -9.31 -0.65 20.02
N GLN A 245 -9.56 -1.86 20.54
CA GLN A 245 -8.59 -2.93 20.69
C GLN A 245 -7.91 -3.28 19.34
N GLY A 246 -6.58 -3.24 19.30
CA GLY A 246 -5.77 -3.97 18.31
C GLY A 246 -5.12 -3.13 17.22
N GLY A 247 -3.94 -2.58 17.51
CA GLY A 247 -3.01 -2.14 16.46
C GLY A 247 -2.34 -3.34 15.79
N PHE A 248 -2.10 -3.27 14.47
CA PHE A 248 -1.31 -4.20 13.62
C PHE A 248 -1.14 -5.66 14.12
N GLN A 249 -2.21 -6.31 14.58
CA GLN A 249 -2.09 -7.65 15.16
C GLN A 249 -1.82 -8.72 14.10
N ARG A 250 -2.17 -8.45 12.85
CA ARG A 250 -1.97 -9.34 11.70
C ARG A 250 -0.62 -9.13 11.01
N LEU A 251 0.05 -8.01 11.25
CA LEU A 251 1.23 -7.61 10.51
C LEU A 251 2.41 -8.57 10.78
N LYS A 252 2.92 -9.17 9.69
CA LYS A 252 4.05 -10.10 9.66
C LYS A 252 5.28 -9.46 9.02
N VAL A 253 5.09 -8.62 8.01
CA VAL A 253 6.17 -7.97 7.26
C VAL A 253 5.95 -6.47 7.26
N LEU A 254 7.01 -5.73 7.58
CA LEU A 254 7.02 -4.27 7.55
C LEU A 254 8.25 -3.78 6.80
N SER A 255 8.03 -2.99 5.77
CA SER A 255 9.07 -2.35 4.98
C SER A 255 8.85 -0.84 5.00
N ILE A 256 9.87 -0.07 5.34
CA ILE A 256 9.87 1.40 5.23
C ILE A 256 11.10 1.80 4.42
N MET A 257 10.87 2.47 3.29
CA MET A 257 11.93 2.87 2.38
C MET A 257 11.81 4.37 2.07
N TYR A 258 12.89 5.12 2.21
CA TYR A 258 12.96 6.55 1.88
C TYR A 258 11.97 7.43 2.67
N ASP A 259 11.76 7.16 3.96
CA ASP A 259 10.98 8.06 4.81
C ASP A 259 11.82 9.25 5.29
N LYS A 260 11.26 10.47 5.19
CA LYS A 260 11.96 11.72 5.49
C LYS A 260 11.91 12.14 6.96
N ASP A 261 10.93 11.67 7.74
CA ASP A 261 10.59 12.26 9.04
C ASP A 261 10.52 11.24 10.18
N ILE A 262 10.67 9.93 9.88
CA ILE A 262 10.63 8.88 10.88
C ILE A 262 11.82 8.96 11.83
N GLU A 263 11.52 9.20 13.11
CA GLU A 263 12.53 9.28 14.16
C GLU A 263 12.74 7.93 14.85
N TYR A 264 11.67 7.14 14.96
CA TYR A 264 11.71 5.79 15.50
C TYR A 264 10.53 4.97 15.00
N LEU A 265 10.72 3.66 14.79
CA LEU A 265 9.63 2.79 14.37
C LEU A 265 8.56 2.72 15.46
N MET A 266 8.99 2.42 16.70
CA MET A 266 8.11 2.13 17.83
C MET A 266 8.75 2.55 19.16
N ASN A 267 8.09 3.41 19.96
CA ASN A 267 8.52 3.81 21.30
C ASN A 267 7.48 3.43 22.36
N GLY A 268 7.82 2.55 23.31
CA GLY A 268 6.90 2.02 24.32
C GLY A 268 6.59 2.93 25.51
N THR A 269 7.21 4.12 25.61
CA THR A 269 6.88 5.11 26.65
C THR A 269 5.44 5.64 26.56
N ASP A 270 4.85 5.60 25.36
CA ASP A 270 3.47 6.01 25.09
C ASP A 270 2.42 4.92 25.37
N TRP A 271 2.81 3.64 25.30
CA TRP A 271 1.88 2.50 25.28
C TRP A 271 1.73 1.80 26.63
N THR A 272 2.85 1.60 27.34
CA THR A 272 2.89 0.87 28.61
C THR A 272 2.17 1.59 29.76
N ARG A 273 2.05 2.92 29.69
CA ARG A 273 1.37 3.73 30.71
C ARG A 273 -0.17 3.62 30.69
N GLN A 274 -0.77 3.29 29.55
CA GLN A 274 -2.23 3.28 29.38
C GLN A 274 -2.82 1.88 29.20
N HIS A 275 -2.09 0.93 28.58
CA HIS A 275 -2.60 -0.42 28.35
C HIS A 275 -1.50 -1.50 28.46
N PRO A 276 -1.12 -1.93 29.68
CA PRO A 276 -0.07 -2.93 29.91
C PRO A 276 -0.37 -4.31 29.29
N ASP A 277 -1.63 -4.62 29.01
CA ASP A 277 -2.07 -5.93 28.48
C ASP A 277 -2.22 -6.01 26.96
N LYS A 278 -2.13 -4.88 26.22
CA LYS A 278 -2.26 -4.89 24.76
C LYS A 278 -0.90 -5.13 24.11
N ARG A 279 -0.72 -6.24 23.40
CA ARG A 279 0.53 -6.57 22.68
C ARG A 279 0.36 -6.32 21.18
N SER A 280 0.92 -5.22 20.68
CA SER A 280 0.99 -4.95 19.24
C SER A 280 2.17 -5.71 18.61
N PHE A 281 2.09 -6.02 17.32
CA PHE A 281 3.20 -6.61 16.53
C PHE A 281 3.69 -8.00 16.98
N MET A 282 2.91 -8.76 17.76
CA MET A 282 3.31 -10.11 18.19
C MET A 282 3.58 -11.08 17.04
N ASN A 283 2.99 -10.82 15.86
CA ASN A 283 3.13 -11.65 14.68
C ASN A 283 4.22 -11.16 13.72
N LEU A 284 4.91 -10.06 14.03
CA LEU A 284 5.90 -9.46 13.15
C LEU A 284 7.14 -10.37 13.04
N ARG A 285 7.48 -10.73 11.80
CA ARG A 285 8.55 -11.66 11.42
C ARG A 285 9.69 -10.97 10.69
N SER A 286 9.39 -9.95 9.90
CA SER A 286 10.40 -9.26 9.10
C SER A 286 10.22 -7.76 9.18
N ILE A 287 11.32 -7.05 9.47
CA ILE A 287 11.40 -5.60 9.42
C ILE A 287 12.52 -5.24 8.45
N ALA A 288 12.21 -4.37 7.49
CA ALA A 288 13.19 -3.74 6.60
C ALA A 288 13.04 -2.23 6.66
N ILE A 289 14.11 -1.52 6.98
CA ILE A 289 14.14 -0.05 6.99
C ILE A 289 15.34 0.41 6.18
N CYS A 290 15.07 1.17 5.11
CA CYS A 290 16.11 1.61 4.19
C CYS A 290 16.00 3.12 3.96
N TYR A 291 17.13 3.83 3.93
CA TYR A 291 17.19 5.24 3.56
C TYR A 291 16.32 6.16 4.42
N CYS A 292 16.19 5.87 5.72
CA CYS A 292 15.45 6.69 6.68
C CYS A 292 16.44 7.54 7.50
N CYS A 293 16.72 8.76 7.03
CA CYS A 293 17.84 9.57 7.51
C CYS A 293 17.61 10.21 8.89
N GLU A 294 16.35 10.38 9.30
CA GLU A 294 15.99 10.97 10.60
C GLU A 294 15.85 9.90 11.71
N LEU A 295 15.98 8.62 11.36
CA LEU A 295 15.81 7.51 12.29
C LEU A 295 16.94 7.52 13.34
N LYS A 296 16.56 7.68 14.61
CA LYS A 296 17.46 7.73 15.77
C LYS A 296 17.70 6.35 16.36
N TYR A 297 16.65 5.54 16.41
CA TYR A 297 16.68 4.14 16.82
C TYR A 297 15.53 3.38 16.17
N VAL A 298 15.61 2.05 16.09
CA VAL A 298 14.54 1.26 15.48
C VAL A 298 13.37 1.12 16.44
N PHE A 299 13.57 0.55 17.63
CA PHE A 299 12.50 0.36 18.62
C PHE A 299 13.00 0.51 20.06
N SER A 300 12.12 0.86 21.00
CA SER A 300 12.40 0.87 22.45
C SER A 300 12.56 -0.55 23.03
N LEU A 301 13.14 -0.68 24.23
CA LEU A 301 13.36 -1.95 24.92
C LEU A 301 12.05 -2.73 25.12
N SER A 302 11.00 -2.05 25.58
CA SER A 302 9.68 -2.64 25.82
C SER A 302 9.02 -3.23 24.56
N VAL A 303 9.25 -2.61 23.39
CA VAL A 303 8.79 -3.14 22.11
C VAL A 303 9.63 -4.35 21.70
N ALA A 304 10.96 -4.27 21.83
CA ALA A 304 11.86 -5.37 21.50
C ALA A 304 11.49 -6.68 22.23
N GLN A 305 11.03 -6.58 23.48
CA GLN A 305 10.57 -7.72 24.28
C GLN A 305 9.34 -8.43 23.69
N ASN A 306 8.51 -7.73 22.91
CA ASN A 306 7.31 -8.28 22.29
C ASN A 306 7.57 -8.88 20.89
N LEU A 307 8.72 -8.60 20.28
CA LEU A 307 9.11 -9.08 18.95
C LEU A 307 9.64 -10.53 18.98
N VAL A 308 8.95 -11.42 19.70
CA VAL A 308 9.36 -12.83 19.89
C VAL A 308 9.28 -13.69 18.62
N GLN A 309 8.53 -13.22 17.61
CA GLN A 309 8.40 -13.86 16.30
C GLN A 309 9.37 -13.32 15.25
N LEU A 310 10.16 -12.29 15.57
CA LEU A 310 11.02 -11.62 14.59
C LEU A 310 12.12 -12.58 14.11
N GLN A 311 12.18 -12.77 12.79
CA GLN A 311 13.10 -13.65 12.09
C GLN A 311 14.14 -12.87 11.29
N SER A 312 13.76 -11.70 10.76
CA SER A 312 14.62 -10.86 9.93
C SER A 312 14.53 -9.39 10.36
N LEU A 313 15.70 -8.78 10.55
CA LEU A 313 15.84 -7.34 10.74
C LEU A 313 16.89 -6.82 9.75
N THR A 314 16.46 -5.94 8.86
CA THR A 314 17.32 -5.22 7.92
C THR A 314 17.22 -3.72 8.16
N VAL A 315 18.36 -3.07 8.37
CA VAL A 315 18.48 -1.61 8.46
C VAL A 315 19.63 -1.16 7.57
N GLU A 316 19.34 -0.32 6.59
CA GLU A 316 20.27 0.06 5.52
C GLU A 316 20.25 1.58 5.27
N SER A 317 21.43 2.20 5.21
CA SER A 317 21.59 3.64 4.91
C SER A 317 20.75 4.55 5.83
N CYS A 318 20.75 4.25 7.13
CA CYS A 318 20.11 5.04 8.20
C CYS A 318 21.19 5.72 9.04
N HIS A 319 21.52 6.97 8.70
CA HIS A 319 22.77 7.57 9.16
C HIS A 319 22.78 8.05 10.63
N LYS A 320 21.61 8.39 11.20
CA LYS A 320 21.49 8.89 12.59
C LYS A 320 21.24 7.79 13.64
N VAL A 321 21.24 6.53 13.23
CA VAL A 321 20.98 5.41 14.14
C VAL A 321 22.23 5.14 14.96
N GLU A 322 22.22 5.56 16.22
CA GLU A 322 23.28 5.24 17.18
C GLU A 322 23.08 3.82 17.76
N GLU A 323 21.83 3.43 18.00
CA GLU A 323 21.46 2.14 18.57
C GLU A 323 20.23 1.55 17.87
N ILE A 324 20.20 0.23 17.70
CA ILE A 324 19.00 -0.44 17.16
C ILE A 324 17.86 -0.40 18.19
N ILE A 325 18.19 -0.67 19.46
CA ILE A 325 17.27 -0.65 20.58
C ILE A 325 17.59 0.54 21.47
N SER A 326 16.62 1.43 21.66
CA SER A 326 16.77 2.58 22.55
C SER A 326 16.94 2.15 24.01
N ASN A 327 17.88 2.79 24.71
CA ASN A 327 18.08 2.70 26.16
C ASN A 327 17.55 3.96 26.89
N GLU A 328 16.39 4.47 26.50
CA GLU A 328 15.76 5.62 27.15
C GLU A 328 15.60 5.39 28.66
N ARG A 329 16.07 6.35 29.48
CA ARG A 329 16.22 6.32 30.96
C ARG A 329 14.95 6.03 31.79
N MET A 330 13.85 5.71 31.14
CA MET A 330 12.54 5.43 31.75
C MET A 330 12.14 3.96 31.66
N GLU A 331 12.98 3.09 31.09
CA GLU A 331 12.75 1.64 31.03
C GLU A 331 13.61 0.95 32.12
N ASP A 332 13.04 -0.02 32.84
CA ASP A 332 13.67 -0.69 33.97
C ASP A 332 14.97 -1.38 33.54
N ASP A 333 16.13 -0.95 34.05
CA ASP A 333 17.47 -1.44 33.67
C ASP A 333 17.63 -2.97 33.83
N ASN A 334 16.83 -3.58 34.72
CA ASN A 334 16.76 -5.03 34.92
C ASN A 334 16.10 -5.78 33.75
N ALA A 335 15.43 -5.08 32.83
CA ALA A 335 14.67 -5.65 31.73
C ALA A 335 15.54 -5.95 30.48
N SER A 336 16.80 -5.50 30.47
CA SER A 336 17.78 -5.76 29.40
C SER A 336 18.08 -7.26 29.21
N HIS A 337 18.14 -8.02 30.30
CA HIS A 337 18.30 -9.49 30.28
C HIS A 337 17.07 -10.23 29.69
N MET A 338 15.98 -9.52 29.40
CA MET A 338 14.76 -10.09 28.83
C MET A 338 14.61 -9.87 27.32
N ILE A 339 15.52 -9.16 26.65
CA ILE A 339 15.49 -9.05 25.18
C ILE A 339 15.70 -10.44 24.59
N LYS A 340 14.62 -11.07 24.11
CA LYS A 340 14.64 -12.40 23.51
C LYS A 340 14.15 -12.34 22.07
N LEU A 341 15.01 -11.84 21.18
CA LEU A 341 14.87 -12.00 19.72
C LEU A 341 15.22 -13.44 19.31
N SER A 342 14.60 -14.42 19.97
CA SER A 342 14.98 -15.85 19.95
C SER A 342 14.81 -16.52 18.59
N ARG A 343 14.03 -15.92 17.69
CA ARG A 343 13.79 -16.41 16.32
C ARG A 343 14.58 -15.64 15.27
N LEU A 344 15.37 -14.63 15.65
CA LEU A 344 16.11 -13.81 14.70
C LEU A 344 17.21 -14.65 14.05
N THR A 345 17.11 -14.81 12.74
CA THR A 345 18.04 -15.59 11.91
C THR A 345 18.80 -14.71 10.93
N ILE A 346 18.20 -13.58 10.54
CA ILE A 346 18.77 -12.62 9.62
C ILE A 346 18.88 -11.27 10.33
N LEU A 347 20.11 -10.78 10.48
CA LEU A 347 20.40 -9.42 10.92
C LEU A 347 21.31 -8.78 9.86
N LYS A 348 20.79 -7.81 9.10
CA LYS A 348 21.54 -7.06 8.10
C LYS A 348 21.56 -5.59 8.49
N LEU A 349 22.74 -5.11 8.87
CA LEU A 349 23.00 -3.73 9.23
C LEU A 349 24.04 -3.20 8.25
N THR A 350 23.69 -2.22 7.42
CA THR A 350 24.56 -1.75 6.33
C THR A 350 24.52 -0.23 6.23
N ASP A 351 25.68 0.40 6.03
CA ASP A 351 25.78 1.85 5.82
C ASP A 351 25.14 2.68 6.97
N MET A 352 25.57 2.39 8.20
CA MET A 352 25.12 3.10 9.41
C MET A 352 26.35 3.67 10.14
N PRO A 353 26.86 4.83 9.72
CA PRO A 353 28.13 5.39 10.22
C PRO A 353 28.12 5.74 11.70
N GLU A 354 26.96 6.06 12.29
CA GLU A 354 26.83 6.43 13.71
C GLU A 354 26.50 5.24 14.63
N LEU A 355 26.36 4.02 14.11
CA LEU A 355 25.96 2.86 14.92
C LEU A 355 27.06 2.50 15.94
N LEU A 356 26.74 2.68 17.22
CA LEU A 356 27.60 2.33 18.35
C LEU A 356 27.38 0.89 18.79
N GLY A 357 26.15 0.39 18.70
CA GLY A 357 25.82 -0.96 19.15
C GLY A 357 24.38 -1.37 18.86
N PHE A 358 24.09 -2.64 19.15
CA PHE A 358 22.72 -3.15 19.05
C PHE A 358 21.84 -2.64 20.20
N TYR A 359 22.42 -2.55 21.39
CA TYR A 359 21.85 -2.02 22.63
C TYR A 359 23.02 -1.78 23.59
N THR A 360 23.21 -0.58 24.13
CA THR A 360 24.17 -0.35 25.22
C THR A 360 23.44 -0.23 26.56
N SER A 361 23.72 -1.14 27.49
CA SER A 361 23.24 -0.96 28.87
C SER A 361 24.09 0.10 29.55
N ASN A 362 23.45 0.98 30.33
CA ASN A 362 24.18 1.88 31.22
C ASN A 362 24.73 1.03 32.37
N GLN A 363 25.86 0.35 32.16
CA GLN A 363 26.66 -0.07 33.31
C GLN A 363 27.16 1.21 33.96
N HIS A 364 26.54 1.58 35.08
CA HIS A 364 27.15 2.52 36.00
C HIS A 364 28.56 2.00 36.28
N ASP A 365 29.56 2.80 35.91
CA ASP A 365 30.91 2.68 36.41
C ASP A 365 30.85 2.64 37.94
N SER A 366 30.82 1.43 38.50
CA SER A 366 31.24 1.21 39.88
C SER A 366 32.75 1.39 39.88
N ALA A 367 33.18 2.65 39.81
CA ALA A 367 34.54 3.04 40.09
C ALA A 367 34.83 2.58 41.52
N TYR A 368 35.78 1.66 41.61
CA TYR A 368 36.51 1.35 42.81
C TYR A 368 36.97 2.65 43.47
N GLU A 369 36.42 2.98 44.63
CA GLU A 369 37.16 3.72 45.65
C GLU A 369 37.11 2.90 46.95
N ASN A 370 38.32 2.60 47.43
CA ASN A 370 38.65 1.75 48.56
C ASN A 370 38.15 2.26 49.91
#